data_AF-A0A2V9R0J7-F1
#
_entry.id   AF-A0A2V9R0J7-F1
#
_cell.length_a   1.000
_cell.length_b   1.000
_cell.length_c   1.000
_cell.angle_alpha   90.00
_cell.angle_beta   90.00
_cell.angle_gamma   90.00
#
_symmetry.space_group_name_H-M   'P 1'
#
loop_
_entity.id
_entity.type
_entity.pdbx_description
1 polymer ?
#
loop_
_entity_poly.entity_id
_entity_poly.type
_entity_poly.pdbx_seq_one_letter_code
_entity_poly.pdbx_strand_id
1 'polypeptide(L)' 'MHFGSPFVDDMIALLFSYPQVYVDIAANDWINPRTHLCSQLRRLVDAGFEKRILFGSDQMIWSQSIELAIQTIESAD' A
#
# COMPACT_ATOMS: atom_id res chain seq x y z
N MET A 1 0.51 -9.95 -1.13
CA MET A 1 1.92 -9.95 -0.73
C MET A 1 2.14 -8.62 -0.10
N HIS A 2 2.63 -8.61 1.13
CA HIS A 2 2.81 -7.39 1.89
C HIS A 2 3.71 -6.40 1.15
N PHE A 3 3.31 -5.13 1.13
CA PHE A 3 4.06 -4.10 0.42
C PHE A 3 5.42 -3.87 1.08
N GLY A 4 6.49 -4.17 0.32
CA GLY A 4 7.87 -4.07 0.76
C GLY A 4 8.40 -2.64 0.81
N SER A 5 7.74 -1.72 1.52
CA SER A 5 8.26 -0.37 1.74
C SER A 5 9.66 -0.41 2.37
N PRO A 6 10.66 0.36 1.88
CA PRO A 6 10.54 1.43 0.88
C PRO A 6 10.79 1.02 -0.60
N PHE A 7 10.91 -0.27 -0.91
CA PHE A 7 11.38 -0.83 -2.19
C PHE A 7 10.30 -0.86 -3.30
N VAL A 8 9.76 0.31 -3.66
CA VAL A 8 8.66 0.39 -4.66
C VAL A 8 9.08 0.01 -6.08
N ASP A 9 10.34 0.23 -6.47
CA ASP A 9 10.84 -0.19 -7.80
C ASP A 9 10.88 -1.72 -7.93
N ASP A 10 11.38 -2.40 -6.90
CA ASP A 10 11.38 -3.86 -6.86
C ASP A 10 9.95 -4.42 -6.80
N MET A 11 9.04 -3.71 -6.11
CA MET A 11 7.62 -4.06 -6.10
C MET A 11 7.00 -3.95 -7.50
N ILE A 12 7.27 -2.86 -8.23
CA ILE A 12 6.84 -2.67 -9.62
C ILE A 12 7.38 -3.81 -10.50
N ALA A 13 8.67 -4.14 -10.37
CA ALA A 13 9.29 -5.22 -11.12
C ALA A 13 8.65 -6.59 -10.81
N LEU A 14 8.33 -6.86 -9.54
CA LEU A 14 7.65 -8.08 -9.13
C LEU A 14 6.23 -8.14 -9.70
N LEU A 15 5.48 -7.04 -9.64
CA LEU A 15 4.12 -6.99 -10.18
C LEU A 15 4.11 -7.17 -11.71
N PHE A 16 5.07 -6.58 -12.41
CA PHE A 16 5.25 -6.77 -13.84
C PHE A 16 5.56 -8.22 -14.19
N SER A 17 6.48 -8.85 -13.44
CA SER A 17 6.97 -10.20 -13.74
C SER A 17 5.96 -11.30 -13.41
N TYR A 18 5.08 -11.07 -12.43
CA TYR A 18 4.12 -12.05 -11.95
C TYR A 18 2.68 -11.49 -11.95
N PRO A 19 1.91 -11.69 -13.03
CA PRO A 19 0.56 -11.15 -13.17
C PRO A 19 -0.44 -11.59 -12.09
N GLN A 20 -0.21 -12.76 -11.48
CA GLN A 20 -1.04 -13.32 -10.41
C GLN A 20 -0.78 -12.71 -9.02
N VAL A 21 0.25 -11.88 -8.87
CA VAL A 21 0.62 -11.31 -7.57
C VAL A 21 -0.20 -10.04 -7.31
N TYR A 22 -0.80 -9.95 -6.14
CA TYR A 22 -1.43 -8.72 -5.64
C TYR A 22 -0.61 -8.20 -4.46
N VAL A 23 -0.57 -6.88 -4.30
CA VAL A 23 0.13 -6.22 -3.20
C VAL A 23 -0.87 -5.70 -2.19
N ASP A 24 -0.66 -6.00 -0.90
CA ASP A 24 -1.44 -5.41 0.18
C ASP A 24 -0.65 -4.30 0.88
N ILE A 25 -1.34 -3.25 1.32
CA ILE A 25 -0.72 -2.07 1.95
C ILE A 25 -0.90 -2.05 3.46
N ALA A 26 -1.25 -3.20 4.03
CA ALA A 26 -1.63 -3.30 5.42
C ALA A 26 -0.50 -2.91 6.35
N ALA A 27 -0.82 -2.32 7.50
CA ALA A 27 0.13 -1.70 8.44
C ALA A 27 0.82 -0.44 7.89
N ASN A 28 1.25 -0.43 6.63
CA ASN A 28 1.90 0.71 5.99
C ASN A 28 0.99 1.95 5.94
N ASP A 29 -0.33 1.75 5.88
CA ASP A 29 -1.38 2.77 5.85
C ASP A 29 -1.63 3.51 7.17
N TRP A 30 -1.11 3.02 8.30
CA TRP A 30 -1.17 3.74 9.58
C TRP A 30 0.15 3.80 10.36
N ILE A 31 1.19 3.05 9.97
CA ILE A 31 2.52 3.10 10.58
C ILE A 31 3.44 4.10 9.88
N ASN A 32 3.40 4.16 8.55
CA ASN A 32 4.32 5.00 7.79
C ASN A 32 3.85 6.45 7.72
N PRO A 33 4.76 7.42 7.55
CA PRO A 33 4.38 8.79 7.23
C PRO A 33 3.48 8.84 6.00
N ARG A 34 2.35 9.56 6.07
CA ARG A 34 1.36 9.62 4.99
C ARG A 34 1.96 10.01 3.64
N THR A 35 2.81 11.04 3.62
CA THR A 35 3.46 11.52 2.38
C THR A 35 4.35 10.45 1.75
N HIS A 36 5.04 9.65 2.57
CA HIS A 36 5.86 8.53 2.12
C HIS A 36 4.99 7.48 1.43
N LEU A 37 3.95 6.99 2.12
CA LEU A 37 3.05 5.99 1.54
C LEU A 37 2.37 6.49 0.26
N CYS A 38 1.78 7.69 0.27
CA CYS A 38 1.08 8.23 -0.89
C CYS A 38 2.03 8.37 -2.09
N SER A 39 3.28 8.80 -1.88
CA SER A 39 4.27 8.87 -2.96
C SER A 39 4.56 7.50 -3.60
N GLN A 40 4.54 6.42 -2.82
CA GLN A 40 4.76 5.07 -3.31
C GLN A 40 3.53 4.48 -4.00
N LEU A 41 2.33 4.70 -3.43
CA LEU A 41 1.08 4.31 -4.05
C LEU A 41 0.91 4.99 -5.42
N ARG A 42 1.25 6.29 -5.49
CA ARG A 42 1.24 7.04 -6.74
C ARG A 42 2.12 6.36 -7.80
N ARG A 43 3.32 5.92 -7.45
CA ARG A 43 4.23 5.22 -8.37
C ARG A 43 3.67 3.87 -8.83
N LEU A 44 3.00 3.11 -7.96
CA LEU A 44 2.33 1.85 -8.34
C LEU A 44 1.14 2.09 -9.28
N VAL A 45 0.36 3.15 -9.03
CA VAL A 45 -0.77 3.56 -9.88
C VAL A 45 -0.28 4.06 -11.23
N ASP A 46 0.73 4.93 -11.27
CA ASP A 46 1.33 5.44 -12.50
C ASP A 46 1.97 4.32 -13.34
N ALA A 47 2.39 3.23 -12.70
CA ALA A 47 2.86 2.00 -13.36
C ALA A 47 1.72 1.08 -13.86
N GLY A 48 0.45 1.43 -13.64
CA GLY A 48 -0.73 0.69 -14.13
C GLY A 48 -1.15 -0.50 -13.27
N PHE A 49 -0.79 -0.50 -11.98
CA PHE A 49 -1.11 -1.59 -11.05
C PHE A 49 -2.23 -1.27 -10.06
N GLU A 50 -3.02 -0.23 -10.28
CA GLU A 50 -4.05 0.24 -9.34
C GLU A 50 -5.09 -0.85 -8.99
N LYS A 51 -5.41 -1.74 -9.93
CA LYS A 51 -6.35 -2.86 -9.71
C LYS A 51 -5.76 -4.02 -8.90
N ARG A 52 -4.47 -3.96 -8.57
CA ARG A 52 -3.72 -4.99 -7.85
C ARG A 52 -3.24 -4.55 -6.48
N ILE A 53 -3.63 -3.35 -6.05
CA ILE A 53 -3.39 -2.82 -4.71
C ILE A 53 -4.60 -3.20 -3.84
N LEU A 54 -4.33 -3.92 -2.75
CA LEU A 54 -5.34 -4.40 -1.80
C LEU A 54 -5.22 -3.62 -0.49
N PHE A 55 -6.35 -3.17 0.01
CA PHE A 55 -6.46 -2.61 1.35
C PHE A 55 -6.46 -3.70 2.42
N GLY A 56 -5.87 -3.41 3.57
CA GLY A 56 -6.02 -4.17 4.80
C GLY A 56 -5.45 -3.33 5.93
N SER A 57 -5.98 -3.43 7.15
CA SER A 57 -5.46 -2.62 8.26
C SER A 57 -4.32 -3.31 9.03
N ASP A 58 -4.16 -4.63 8.93
CA ASP A 58 -3.28 -5.40 9.82
C ASP A 58 -3.54 -5.14 11.32
N GLN A 59 -4.81 -4.88 11.67
CA GLN A 59 -5.18 -4.64 13.06
C GLN A 59 -5.04 -5.93 13.87
N MET A 60 -4.15 -5.91 14.87
CA MET A 60 -4.02 -6.97 15.86
C MET A 60 -4.55 -6.54 17.23
N ILE A 61 -3.96 -5.49 17.80
CA ILE A 61 -4.30 -5.00 19.16
C ILE A 61 -4.60 -3.50 19.24
N TRP A 62 -4.26 -2.72 18.21
CA TRP A 62 -4.49 -1.27 18.17
C TRP A 62 -5.85 -0.96 17.56
N SER A 63 -6.86 -0.73 18.40
CA SER A 63 -8.25 -0.57 17.94
C SER A 63 -8.44 0.58 16.95
N GLN A 64 -7.67 1.66 17.04
CA GLN A 64 -7.75 2.82 16.14
C GLN A 64 -7.08 2.61 14.77
N SER A 65 -6.30 1.54 14.58
CA SER A 65 -5.55 1.33 13.34
C SER A 65 -6.44 1.19 12.11
N ILE A 66 -7.63 0.61 12.25
CA ILE A 66 -8.59 0.48 11.14
C ILE A 66 -9.04 1.87 10.65
N GLU A 67 -9.42 2.75 11.58
CA GLU A 67 -9.88 4.09 11.24
C GLU A 67 -8.75 4.93 10.61
N LEU A 68 -7.55 4.88 11.19
CA LEU A 68 -6.38 5.58 10.65
C LEU A 68 -6.01 5.08 9.24
N ALA A 69 -6.03 3.77 9.03
CA ALA A 69 -5.77 3.14 7.73
C ALA A 69 -6.75 3.65 6.66
N ILE A 70 -8.05 3.62 6.95
CA ILE A 70 -9.09 4.10 6.03
C ILE A 70 -8.90 5.59 5.74
N GLN A 71 -8.75 6.43 6.77
CA GLN A 71 -8.56 7.87 6.61
C GLN A 71 -7.34 8.22 5.78
N THR A 72 -6.25 7.46 5.91
CA THR A 72 -5.04 7.66 5.09
C THR A 72 -5.31 7.46 3.61
N ILE A 73 -6.09 6.43 3.24
CA ILE A 73 -6.40 6.13 1.84
C ILE A 73 -7.47 7.08 1.28
N GLU A 74 -8.51 7.40 2.05
CA GLU A 74 -9.56 8.33 1.61
C GLU A 74 -9.04 9.77 1.43
N SER A 75 -7.94 10.12 2.10
CA SER A 75 -7.28 11.42 1.97
C SER A 75 -6.10 11.42 0.99
N ALA A 76 -5.90 10.36 0.21
CA ALA A 76 -4.82 10.28 -0.76
C ALA A 76 -5.24 10.91 -2.10
N ASP A 77 -4.44 11.84 -2.61
CA ASP A 77 -4.64 12.57 -3.88
C ASP A 77 -3.96 11.91 -5.09
#